data_AF-I6PC00-F1
#
_entry.id   AF-I6PC00-F1
#
_cell.length_a   1.000
_cell.length_b   1.000
_cell.length_c   1.000
_cell.angle_alpha   90.00
_cell.angle_beta   90.00
_cell.angle_gamma   90.00
#
_symmetry.space_group_name_H-M   'P 1'
#
loop_
_entity.id
_entity.type
_entity.pdbx_description
1 polymer ?
#
loop_
_entity_poly.entity_id
_entity_poly.type
_entity_poly.pdbx_seq_one_letter_code
_entity_poly.pdbx_strand_id
1 'polypeptide(L)'
;WPQRGGANGSLRFEVELNHGANAGLVNALKLIQTIKDRYSGVTYADLFQLASATAIEEAGGPKIPMKYGRVDVSGPEQCPEEGRLPDAGPPSPADHLREVFYRMGLNDKEIVALSGAH
;
A
#
# COMPACT_ATOMS: atom_id res chain seq x y z
N TRP A 1 -8.79 -14.32 5.16
CA TRP A 1 -8.86 -12.87 4.86
C TRP A 1 -9.60 -12.25 6.02
N PRO A 2 -9.15 -11.12 6.60
CA PRO A 2 -8.12 -10.20 6.10
C PRO A 2 -6.68 -10.42 6.62
N GLN A 3 -6.43 -11.45 7.44
CA GLN A 3 -5.17 -11.68 8.19
C GLN A 3 -3.88 -11.69 7.35
N ARG A 4 -3.98 -12.03 6.05
CA ARG A 4 -2.86 -11.98 5.10
C ARG A 4 -2.37 -10.56 4.76
N GLY A 5 -3.10 -9.51 5.16
CA GLY A 5 -2.83 -8.13 4.80
C GLY A 5 -3.11 -7.84 3.32
N GLY A 6 -2.39 -6.85 2.78
CA GLY A 6 -2.45 -6.42 1.38
C GLY A 6 -3.41 -5.26 1.13
N ALA A 7 -3.86 -5.10 -0.12
CA ALA A 7 -4.72 -3.99 -0.53
C ALA A 7 -6.19 -4.18 -0.07
N ASN A 8 -6.44 -3.95 1.21
CA ASN A 8 -7.74 -4.12 1.88
C ASN A 8 -8.20 -2.86 2.64
N GLY A 9 -7.53 -1.73 2.44
CA GLY A 9 -7.88 -0.44 3.03
C GLY A 9 -7.58 -0.31 4.53
N SER A 10 -6.89 -1.26 5.17
CA SER A 10 -6.58 -1.21 6.61
C SER A 10 -5.68 -0.03 7.00
N LEU A 11 -4.79 0.39 6.09
CA LEU A 11 -3.91 1.55 6.24
C LEU A 11 -4.64 2.87 6.54
N ARG A 12 -5.96 2.94 6.41
CA ARG A 12 -6.73 4.13 6.83
C ARG A 12 -6.84 4.29 8.35
N PHE A 13 -6.60 3.22 9.11
CA PHE A 13 -6.76 3.23 10.55
C PHE A 13 -5.50 3.71 11.25
N GLU A 14 -5.69 4.42 12.35
CA GLU A 14 -4.61 5.04 13.13
C GLU A 14 -3.57 4.03 13.61
N VAL A 15 -3.99 2.81 14.00
CA VAL A 15 -3.07 1.75 14.45
C VAL A 15 -2.01 1.42 13.41
N GLU A 16 -2.39 1.32 12.13
CA GLU A 16 -1.45 1.00 11.05
C GLU A 16 -0.73 2.25 10.53
N LEU A 17 -1.38 3.43 10.53
CA LEU A 17 -0.74 4.71 10.20
C LEU A 17 0.40 5.06 11.16
N ASN A 18 0.32 4.61 12.41
CA ASN A 18 1.34 4.86 13.43
C ASN A 18 2.54 3.91 13.36
N HIS A 19 2.54 2.91 12.46
CA HIS A 19 3.73 2.12 12.18
C HIS A 19 4.86 3.03 11.65
N GLY A 20 6.11 2.78 12.05
CA GLY A 20 7.27 3.60 11.70
C GLY A 20 7.48 3.76 10.20
N ALA A 21 7.28 2.69 9.42
CA ALA A 21 7.38 2.72 7.95
C ALA A 21 6.26 3.54 7.27
N ASN A 22 5.18 3.87 7.99
CA ASN A 22 4.04 4.64 7.48
C ASN A 22 4.08 6.12 7.91
N ALA A 23 5.18 6.57 8.53
CA ALA A 23 5.34 7.94 8.99
C ALA A 23 5.01 8.97 7.89
N GLY A 24 4.02 9.83 8.17
CA GLY A 24 3.59 10.89 7.26
C GLY A 24 2.44 10.53 6.30
N LEU A 25 2.10 9.25 6.13
CA LEU A 25 1.03 8.82 5.20
C LEU A 25 -0.37 9.30 5.60
N VAL A 26 -0.57 9.71 6.84
CA VAL A 26 -1.80 10.38 7.29
C VAL A 26 -2.14 11.62 6.44
N ASN A 27 -1.13 12.31 5.89
CA ASN A 27 -1.35 13.46 5.02
C ASN A 27 -1.94 13.03 3.67
N ALA A 28 -1.48 11.92 3.10
CA ALA A 28 -2.07 11.36 1.89
C ALA A 28 -3.53 10.95 2.10
N LEU A 29 -3.84 10.31 3.25
CA LEU A 29 -5.21 9.97 3.62
C LEU A 29 -6.12 11.21 3.69
N LYS A 30 -5.64 12.29 4.31
CA LYS A 30 -6.38 13.57 4.39
C LYS A 30 -6.68 14.13 3.00
N LEU A 31 -5.73 14.08 2.06
CA LEU A 31 -5.92 14.58 0.70
C LEU A 31 -7.02 13.83 -0.06
N ILE A 32 -7.11 12.51 0.11
CA ILE A 32 -8.12 11.71 -0.59
C ILE A 32 -9.46 11.63 0.15
N GLN A 33 -9.55 12.10 1.40
CA GLN A 33 -10.76 12.02 2.21
C GLN A 33 -11.95 12.71 1.53
N THR A 34 -11.75 13.91 0.98
CA THR A 34 -12.82 14.64 0.28
C THR A 34 -13.35 13.88 -0.94
N ILE A 35 -12.50 13.11 -1.62
CA ILE A 35 -12.90 12.24 -2.73
C ILE A 35 -13.70 11.06 -2.17
N LYS A 36 -13.21 10.41 -1.12
CA LYS A 36 -13.88 9.28 -0.47
C LYS A 36 -15.30 9.64 0.01
N ASP A 37 -15.47 10.81 0.61
CA ASP A 37 -16.75 11.28 1.14
C ASP A 37 -17.79 11.51 0.04
N ARG A 38 -17.33 11.92 -1.16
CA ARG A 38 -18.19 12.12 -2.33
C ARG A 38 -18.67 10.80 -2.95
N TYR A 39 -17.87 9.75 -2.85
CA TYR A 39 -18.12 8.46 -3.52
C TYR A 39 -18.21 7.32 -2.49
N SER A 40 -19.37 7.22 -1.84
CA SER A 40 -19.62 6.21 -0.81
C SER A 40 -19.44 4.77 -1.29
N GLY A 41 -19.74 4.49 -2.58
CA GLY A 41 -19.56 3.17 -3.19
C GLY A 41 -18.11 2.79 -3.50
N VAL A 42 -17.15 3.71 -3.39
CA VAL A 42 -15.72 3.43 -3.60
C VAL A 42 -15.10 3.06 -2.25
N THR A 43 -14.45 1.90 -2.18
CA THR A 43 -13.71 1.45 -0.98
C THR A 43 -12.40 2.22 -0.84
N TYR A 44 -11.89 2.35 0.40
CA TYR A 44 -10.55 2.89 0.60
C TYR A 44 -9.49 2.02 -0.09
N ALA A 45 -9.68 0.70 -0.06
CA ALA A 45 -8.82 -0.27 -0.74
C ALA A 45 -8.66 0.03 -2.23
N ASP A 46 -9.74 0.32 -2.95
CA ASP A 46 -9.65 0.72 -4.35
C ASP A 46 -9.21 2.17 -4.53
N LEU A 47 -9.63 3.10 -3.65
CA LEU A 47 -9.25 4.50 -3.76
C LEU A 47 -7.73 4.70 -3.64
N PHE A 48 -7.06 3.99 -2.72
CA PHE A 48 -5.61 4.04 -2.57
C PHE A 48 -4.90 3.57 -3.85
N GLN A 49 -5.39 2.46 -4.42
CA GLN A 49 -4.79 1.85 -5.60
C GLN A 49 -5.10 2.66 -6.87
N LEU A 50 -6.28 3.26 -6.96
CA LEU A 50 -6.64 4.22 -8.01
C LEU A 50 -5.75 5.45 -7.94
N ALA A 51 -5.61 6.07 -6.77
CA ALA A 51 -4.77 7.25 -6.58
C ALA A 51 -3.31 6.96 -6.97
N SER A 52 -2.76 5.81 -6.57
CA SER A 52 -1.41 5.39 -6.94
C SER A 52 -1.25 5.19 -8.44
N ALA A 53 -2.14 4.43 -9.10
CA ALA A 53 -2.03 4.17 -10.53
C ALA A 53 -2.22 5.43 -11.38
N THR A 54 -3.18 6.29 -11.01
CA THR A 54 -3.39 7.59 -11.66
C THR A 54 -2.17 8.49 -11.46
N ALA A 55 -1.56 8.53 -10.27
CA ALA A 55 -0.36 9.33 -10.05
C ALA A 55 0.81 8.90 -10.97
N ILE A 56 0.99 7.60 -11.21
CA ILE A 56 2.00 7.10 -12.15
C ILE A 56 1.70 7.55 -13.59
N GLU A 57 0.47 7.39 -14.05
CA GLU A 57 0.08 7.78 -15.42
C GLU A 57 0.21 9.30 -15.64
N GLU A 58 -0.25 10.12 -14.68
CA GLU A 58 -0.15 11.59 -14.74
C GLU A 58 1.31 12.09 -14.64
N ALA A 59 2.19 11.34 -13.99
CA ALA A 59 3.63 11.62 -13.96
C ALA A 59 4.36 11.23 -15.27
N GLY A 60 3.63 10.77 -16.31
CA GLY A 60 4.20 10.31 -17.58
C GLY A 60 4.67 8.85 -17.57
N GLY A 61 4.33 8.11 -16.53
CA GLY A 61 4.59 6.67 -16.42
C GLY A 61 3.69 5.83 -17.32
N PRO A 62 3.89 4.50 -17.31
CA PRO A 62 3.08 3.59 -18.11
C PRO A 62 1.65 3.49 -17.58
N LYS A 63 0.70 3.24 -18.47
CA LYS A 63 -0.67 2.87 -18.08
C LYS A 63 -0.67 1.50 -17.41
N ILE A 64 -1.02 1.46 -16.13
CA ILE A 64 -1.09 0.21 -15.35
C ILE A 64 -2.41 -0.50 -15.65
N PRO A 65 -2.42 -1.80 -15.99
CA PRO A 65 -3.65 -2.56 -16.27
C PRO A 65 -4.41 -2.88 -14.98
N MET A 66 -5.02 -1.86 -14.39
CA MET A 66 -5.72 -1.95 -13.11
C MET A 66 -7.07 -2.65 -13.21
N LYS A 67 -7.43 -3.34 -12.13
CA LYS A 67 -8.78 -3.83 -11.85
C LYS A 67 -9.21 -3.38 -10.46
N TYR A 68 -10.51 -3.21 -10.28
CA TYR A 68 -11.14 -2.72 -9.05
C TYR A 68 -12.19 -3.72 -8.55
N GLY A 69 -12.80 -3.43 -7.40
CA GLY A 69 -13.70 -4.32 -6.64
C GLY A 69 -13.06 -4.83 -5.34
N ARG A 70 -12.03 -4.16 -4.81
CA ARG A 70 -11.43 -4.53 -3.52
C ARG A 70 -12.38 -4.20 -2.38
N VAL A 71 -12.37 -5.06 -1.37
CA VAL A 71 -13.22 -4.92 -0.18
C VAL A 71 -12.40 -4.31 0.95
N ASP A 72 -12.98 -3.32 1.63
CA ASP A 72 -12.40 -2.75 2.85
C ASP A 72 -12.51 -3.75 4.01
N VAL A 73 -11.48 -3.80 4.85
CA VAL A 73 -11.61 -4.32 6.21
C VAL A 73 -12.66 -3.51 6.98
N SER A 74 -13.32 -4.11 7.97
CA SER A 74 -14.39 -3.46 8.74
C SER A 74 -13.88 -2.59 9.88
N GLY A 75 -12.74 -2.93 10.48
CA GLY A 75 -12.27 -2.30 11.71
C GLY A 75 -10.75 -2.38 11.92
N PRO A 76 -10.20 -1.60 12.86
CA PRO A 76 -8.77 -1.52 13.14
C PRO A 76 -8.18 -2.84 13.67
N GLU A 77 -8.98 -3.70 14.29
CA GLU A 77 -8.60 -5.05 14.73
C GLU A 77 -8.19 -5.99 13.58
N GLN A 78 -8.47 -5.57 12.34
CA GLN A 78 -8.11 -6.30 11.12
C GLN A 78 -6.84 -5.76 10.45
N CYS A 79 -6.20 -4.73 11.01
CA CYS A 79 -4.89 -4.28 10.58
C CYS A 79 -3.83 -5.38 10.81
N PRO A 80 -2.85 -5.52 9.91
CA PRO A 80 -1.71 -6.38 10.16
C PRO A 80 -0.84 -5.83 11.29
N GLU A 81 -0.04 -6.70 11.91
CA GLU A 81 1.03 -6.25 12.80
C GLU A 81 2.11 -5.46 12.04
N GLU A 82 2.82 -4.59 12.77
CA GLU A 82 4.00 -3.88 12.26
C GLU A 82 5.14 -4.84 11.90
N GLY A 83 6.08 -4.39 11.06
CA GLY A 83 7.27 -5.16 10.66
C GLY A 83 7.12 -5.93 9.35
N ARG A 84 5.99 -5.76 8.64
CA ARG A 84 5.77 -6.37 7.32
C ARG A 84 6.27 -5.51 6.14
N LEU A 85 6.70 -4.29 6.38
CA LEU A 85 7.30 -3.39 5.38
C LEU A 85 8.83 -3.41 5.44
N PRO A 86 9.55 -3.13 4.33
CA PRO A 86 11.00 -3.18 4.32
C PRO A 86 11.64 -1.96 4.99
N ASP A 87 12.64 -2.19 5.83
CA ASP A 87 13.64 -1.20 6.22
C ASP A 87 14.61 -0.80 5.08
N ALA A 88 15.02 0.47 5.06
CA ALA A 88 15.96 1.01 4.07
C ALA A 88 17.45 0.78 4.40
N GLY A 89 17.79 0.53 5.68
CA GLY A 89 19.18 0.35 6.15
C GLY A 89 19.43 -0.91 6.98
N PRO A 90 18.92 -2.09 6.59
CA PRO A 90 19.19 -3.34 7.32
C PRO A 90 20.66 -3.76 7.13
N PRO A 91 21.21 -4.62 8.01
CA PRO A 91 22.60 -5.10 7.90
C PRO A 91 22.93 -5.85 6.59
N SER A 92 21.95 -6.57 6.03
CA SER A 92 22.06 -7.22 4.70
C SER A 92 20.91 -6.75 3.79
N PRO A 93 21.07 -5.65 3.04
CA PRO A 93 19.98 -5.06 2.24
C PRO A 93 19.38 -5.99 1.18
N ALA A 94 20.22 -6.74 0.45
CA ALA A 94 19.73 -7.63 -0.60
C ALA A 94 18.92 -8.81 -0.05
N ASP A 95 19.36 -9.40 1.06
CA ASP A 95 18.66 -10.52 1.69
C ASP A 95 17.34 -10.05 2.32
N HIS A 96 17.36 -8.89 2.97
CA HIS A 96 16.16 -8.27 3.54
C HIS A 96 15.10 -7.97 2.48
N LEU A 97 15.49 -7.39 1.34
CA LEU A 97 14.57 -7.18 0.22
C LEU A 97 13.97 -8.51 -0.26
N ARG A 98 14.78 -9.56 -0.41
CA ARG A 98 14.26 -10.89 -0.79
C ARG A 98 13.32 -11.44 0.25
N GLU A 99 13.64 -11.39 1.54
CA GLU A 99 12.77 -11.89 2.60
C GLU A 99 11.39 -11.21 2.56
N VAL A 100 11.37 -9.88 2.48
CA VAL A 100 10.15 -9.09 2.49
C VAL A 100 9.31 -9.34 1.23
N PHE A 101 9.92 -9.25 0.04
CA PHE A 101 9.18 -9.34 -1.22
C PHE A 101 8.83 -10.78 -1.61
N TYR A 102 9.65 -11.77 -1.25
CA TYR A 102 9.32 -13.18 -1.47
C TYR A 102 8.14 -13.62 -0.61
N ARG A 103 8.00 -13.08 0.61
CA ARG A 103 6.79 -13.28 1.43
C ARG A 103 5.53 -12.74 0.74
N MET A 104 5.66 -11.70 -0.08
CA MET A 104 4.56 -11.15 -0.90
C MET A 104 4.30 -11.97 -2.17
N GLY A 105 5.14 -12.97 -2.47
CA GLY A 105 5.07 -13.78 -3.69
C GLY A 105 5.68 -13.11 -4.93
N LEU A 106 6.52 -12.09 -4.73
CA LEU A 106 7.21 -11.37 -5.81
C LEU A 106 8.60 -11.96 -6.05
N ASN A 107 9.11 -11.83 -7.28
CA ASN A 107 10.44 -12.30 -7.68
C ASN A 107 11.47 -11.17 -7.80
N ASP A 108 12.75 -11.53 -8.00
CA ASP A 108 13.87 -10.57 -8.13
C ASP A 108 13.63 -9.48 -9.20
N LYS A 109 13.02 -9.82 -10.34
CA LYS A 109 12.71 -8.83 -11.38
C LYS A 109 11.69 -7.80 -10.88
N GLU A 110 10.66 -8.25 -10.16
CA GLU A 110 9.63 -7.38 -9.61
C GLU A 110 10.16 -6.51 -8.47
N ILE A 111 11.08 -7.01 -7.64
CA ILE A 111 11.78 -6.22 -6.63
C ILE A 111 12.46 -5.02 -7.29
N VAL A 112 13.30 -5.27 -8.30
CA VAL A 112 14.05 -4.22 -8.99
C VAL A 112 13.11 -3.26 -9.73
N ALA A 113 12.09 -3.77 -10.41
CA ALA A 113 11.15 -2.93 -11.15
C ALA A 113 10.36 -2.00 -10.21
N LEU A 114 9.88 -2.49 -9.06
CA LEU A 114 9.14 -1.69 -8.10
C LEU A 114 10.01 -0.66 -7.37
N SER A 115 11.30 -0.94 -7.16
CA SER A 115 12.25 0.04 -6.61
C SER A 115 12.44 1.27 -7.50
N GLY A 116 12.07 1.21 -8.78
CA GLY A 116 12.10 2.36 -9.70
C GLY A 116 11.07 3.46 -9.41
N ALA A 117 10.21 3.28 -8.39
CA ALA A 117 9.25 4.29 -7.96
C ALA A 117 9.83 5.34 -6.98
N HIS A 118 11.13 5.23 -6.62
CA HIS A 118 11.87 6.27 -5.89
C HIS A 118 12.15 7.49 -6.77
#